data_AF-F0ZZW9-F1
#
_entry.id   AF-F0ZZW9-F1
#
_cell.length_a   1.000
_cell.length_b   1.000
_cell.length_c   1.000
_cell.angle_alpha   90.00
_cell.angle_beta   90.00
_cell.angle_gamma   90.00
#
_symmetry.space_group_name_H-M   'P 1'
#
loop_
_entity.id
_entity.type
_entity.pdbx_description
1 polymer ?
#
loop_
_entity_poly.entity_id
_entity_poly.type
_entity_poly.pdbx_seq_one_letter_code
_entity_poly.pdbx_strand_id
1 'polypeptide(L)'
;MNSLSILNNIEEKVVDAINTAALSIDSLSDSLNVEDSPENFNRFQSLSDRFYSIVKKDIHKGLIDFIDSMTDIAPFDHSSYLKKAELDVSHSFTEIILSHLDDLNTIIENHQLQQQQQIQQKELKEKEKEKLLNQTNQIDNPTSINTEMNVD
;
A
#
# COMPACT_ATOMS: atom_id res chain seq x y z
N MET A 1 -38.90 -6.96 19.67
CA MET A 1 -37.94 -5.96 20.22
C MET A 1 -38.14 -4.67 19.47
N ASN A 2 -38.03 -3.50 20.14
CA ASN A 2 -38.36 -2.22 19.52
C ASN A 2 -37.19 -1.76 18.62
N SER A 3 -37.45 -1.67 17.32
CA SER A 3 -36.47 -1.34 16.26
C SER A 3 -35.63 -0.10 16.55
N LEU A 4 -36.26 0.92 17.13
CA LEU A 4 -35.61 2.18 17.50
C LEU A 4 -34.49 2.01 18.55
N SER A 5 -34.65 1.06 19.47
CA SER A 5 -33.64 0.79 20.51
C SER A 5 -32.38 0.14 19.94
N ILE A 6 -32.51 -0.62 18.85
CA ILE A 6 -31.38 -1.27 18.19
C ILE A 6 -30.54 -0.22 17.46
N LEU A 7 -31.18 0.72 16.77
CA LEU A 7 -30.51 1.84 16.11
C LEU A 7 -29.78 2.75 17.10
N ASN A 8 -30.41 3.11 18.23
CA ASN A 8 -29.74 3.89 19.27
C ASN A 8 -28.49 3.19 19.81
N ASN A 9 -28.56 1.86 20.04
CA ASN A 9 -27.39 1.10 20.47
C ASN A 9 -26.29 1.09 19.42
N ILE A 10 -26.64 1.02 18.12
CA ILE A 10 -25.66 1.10 17.03
C ILE A 10 -25.02 2.50 16.99
N GLU A 11 -25.80 3.56 17.17
CA GLU A 11 -25.30 4.94 17.23
C GLU A 11 -24.30 5.13 18.36
N GLU A 12 -24.59 4.61 19.55
CA GLU A 12 -23.62 4.59 20.67
C GLU A 12 -22.32 3.88 20.28
N LYS A 13 -22.41 2.75 19.54
CA LYS A 13 -21.23 2.03 19.05
C LYS A 13 -20.45 2.79 17.99
N VAL A 14 -21.12 3.59 17.14
CA VAL A 14 -20.47 4.48 16.18
C VAL A 14 -19.67 5.55 16.92
N VAL A 15 -20.23 6.16 17.97
CA VAL A 15 -19.51 7.13 18.80
C VAL A 15 -18.30 6.48 19.49
N ASP A 16 -18.48 5.28 20.07
CA ASP A 16 -17.38 4.51 20.65
C ASP A 16 -16.26 4.21 19.64
N ALA A 17 -16.61 3.86 18.40
CA ALA A 17 -15.66 3.58 17.34
C ALA A 17 -14.86 4.83 16.95
N ILE A 18 -15.52 5.98 16.77
CA ILE A 18 -14.86 7.25 16.44
C ILE A 18 -13.88 7.65 17.54
N ASN A 19 -14.30 7.57 18.81
CA ASN A 19 -13.44 7.87 19.94
C ASN A 19 -12.24 6.91 20.02
N THR A 20 -12.47 5.62 19.77
CA THR A 20 -11.39 4.61 19.74
C THR A 20 -10.40 4.87 18.60
N ALA A 21 -10.88 5.26 17.43
CA ALA A 21 -10.04 5.63 16.30
C ALA A 21 -9.20 6.87 16.60
N ALA A 22 -9.79 7.90 17.22
CA ALA A 22 -9.07 9.10 17.63
C ALA A 22 -7.94 8.77 18.61
N LEU A 23 -8.20 7.94 19.63
CA LEU A 23 -7.19 7.47 20.57
C LEU A 23 -6.10 6.63 19.89
N SER A 24 -6.48 5.81 18.92
CA SER A 24 -5.51 5.03 18.14
C SER A 24 -4.59 5.94 17.34
N ILE A 25 -5.14 6.96 16.67
CA ILE A 25 -4.35 7.93 15.90
C ILE A 25 -3.42 8.72 16.82
N ASP A 26 -3.88 9.14 17.99
CA ASP A 26 -3.05 9.83 18.99
C ASP A 26 -1.87 8.95 19.42
N SER A 27 -2.13 7.66 19.72
CA SER A 27 -1.09 6.70 20.11
C SER A 27 -0.13 6.30 18.99
N LEU A 28 -0.45 6.59 17.73
CA LEU A 28 0.41 6.27 16.59
C LEU A 28 1.73 7.06 16.67
N SER A 29 1.67 8.35 17.01
CA SER A 29 2.86 9.20 17.15
C SER A 29 3.83 8.62 18.19
N ASP A 30 3.29 8.18 19.33
CA ASP A 30 4.09 7.60 20.42
C ASP A 30 4.68 6.23 20.05
N SER A 31 3.96 5.45 19.22
CA SER A 31 4.43 4.14 18.75
C SER A 31 5.59 4.21 17.76
N LEU A 32 5.75 5.35 17.06
CA LEU A 32 6.84 5.57 16.11
C LEU A 32 8.13 6.05 16.80
N ASN A 33 8.08 6.35 18.09
CA ASN A 33 9.22 6.81 18.86
C ASN A 33 10.07 5.63 19.35
N VAL A 34 11.38 5.67 19.11
CA VAL A 34 12.27 4.50 19.24
C VAL A 34 12.59 4.16 20.70
N GLU A 35 12.45 5.11 21.63
CA GLU A 35 12.86 4.95 23.03
C GLU A 35 11.85 4.16 23.90
N ASP A 36 10.55 4.17 23.55
CA ASP A 36 9.46 3.48 24.29
C ASP A 36 8.67 2.47 23.41
N SER A 37 9.29 2.00 22.33
CA SER A 37 8.58 1.43 21.17
C SER A 37 7.67 0.22 21.43
N PRO A 38 7.99 -0.77 22.32
CA PRO A 38 7.17 -1.97 22.42
C PRO A 38 5.81 -1.73 23.11
N GLU A 39 5.78 -0.90 24.16
CA GLU A 39 4.57 -0.66 24.95
C GLU A 39 3.60 0.26 24.20
N ASN A 40 4.12 1.31 23.58
CA ASN A 40 3.34 2.24 22.77
C ASN A 40 2.81 1.57 21.50
N PHE A 41 3.60 0.71 20.86
CA PHE A 41 3.13 -0.09 19.72
C PHE A 41 2.00 -1.06 20.11
N ASN A 42 2.14 -1.77 21.23
CA ASN A 42 1.09 -2.67 21.73
C ASN A 42 -0.20 -1.90 22.06
N ARG A 43 -0.10 -0.69 22.62
CA ARG A 43 -1.24 0.18 22.88
C ARG A 43 -1.93 0.61 21.58
N PHE A 44 -1.17 1.07 20.58
CA PHE A 44 -1.70 1.42 19.27
C PHE A 44 -2.41 0.23 18.60
N GLN A 45 -1.77 -0.94 18.61
CA GLN A 45 -2.32 -2.16 18.02
C GLN A 45 -3.63 -2.56 18.71
N SER A 46 -3.66 -2.55 20.04
CA SER A 46 -4.86 -2.86 20.83
C SER A 46 -6.03 -1.91 20.52
N LEU A 47 -5.76 -0.60 20.39
CA LEU A 47 -6.77 0.39 20.03
C LEU A 47 -7.27 0.20 18.58
N SER A 48 -6.37 -0.12 17.65
CA SER A 48 -6.70 -0.42 16.25
C SER A 48 -7.58 -1.68 16.13
N ASP A 49 -7.20 -2.75 16.82
CA ASP A 49 -7.94 -4.01 16.85
C ASP A 49 -9.32 -3.83 17.49
N ARG A 50 -9.39 -3.03 18.56
CA ARG A 50 -10.66 -2.68 19.21
C ARG A 50 -11.57 -1.89 18.27
N PHE A 51 -11.04 -0.87 17.59
CA PHE A 51 -11.79 -0.12 16.58
C PHE A 51 -12.36 -1.05 15.51
N TYR A 52 -11.51 -1.92 14.92
CA TYR A 52 -11.93 -2.86 13.90
C TYR A 52 -13.00 -3.84 14.41
N SER A 53 -12.88 -4.30 15.65
CA SER A 53 -13.87 -5.16 16.29
C SER A 53 -15.22 -4.46 16.45
N ILE A 54 -15.25 -3.20 16.92
CA ILE A 54 -16.49 -2.44 17.10
C ILE A 54 -17.19 -2.24 15.74
N VAL A 55 -16.44 -1.82 14.72
CA VAL A 55 -16.99 -1.59 13.37
C VAL A 55 -17.56 -2.88 12.78
N LYS A 56 -16.79 -3.97 12.82
CA LYS A 56 -17.17 -5.22 12.17
C LYS A 56 -18.27 -5.98 12.92
N LYS A 57 -18.15 -6.09 14.24
CA LYS A 57 -19.02 -6.98 15.04
C LYS A 57 -20.23 -6.27 15.62
N ASP A 58 -20.13 -4.99 15.94
CA ASP A 58 -21.19 -4.28 16.64
C ASP A 58 -21.98 -3.39 15.68
N ILE A 59 -21.30 -2.62 14.84
CA ILE A 59 -21.95 -1.69 13.89
C ILE A 59 -22.46 -2.43 12.65
N HIS A 60 -21.56 -3.04 11.87
CA HIS A 60 -21.94 -3.67 10.59
C HIS A 60 -22.93 -4.82 10.80
N LYS A 61 -22.62 -5.72 11.73
CA LYS A 61 -23.52 -6.82 12.04
C LYS A 61 -24.85 -6.32 12.61
N GLY A 62 -24.83 -5.35 13.52
CA GLY A 62 -26.05 -4.77 14.08
C GLY A 62 -26.95 -4.14 13.01
N LEU A 63 -26.36 -3.45 12.03
CA LEU A 63 -27.10 -2.88 10.90
C LEU A 63 -27.68 -3.97 9.97
N ILE A 64 -26.93 -5.02 9.69
CA ILE A 64 -27.40 -6.16 8.89
C ILE A 64 -28.58 -6.85 9.60
N ASP A 65 -28.40 -7.20 10.88
CA ASP A 65 -29.43 -7.86 11.69
C ASP A 65 -30.70 -6.97 11.79
N PHE A 66 -30.53 -5.64 11.86
CA PHE A 66 -31.63 -4.68 11.84
C PHE A 66 -32.36 -4.65 10.49
N ILE A 67 -31.62 -4.58 9.38
CA ILE A 67 -32.18 -4.60 8.02
C ILE A 67 -32.95 -5.90 7.81
N ASP A 68 -32.35 -7.05 8.15
CA ASP A 68 -32.96 -8.38 8.05
C ASP A 68 -34.28 -8.44 8.83
N SER A 69 -34.30 -7.90 10.06
CA SER A 69 -35.50 -7.84 10.89
C SER A 69 -36.63 -6.96 10.31
N MET A 70 -36.30 -5.98 9.49
CA MET A 70 -37.27 -5.10 8.82
C MET A 70 -37.76 -5.68 7.50
N THR A 71 -36.92 -6.44 6.78
CA THR A 71 -37.30 -7.17 5.57
C THR A 71 -38.31 -8.30 5.83
N ASP A 72 -38.37 -8.85 7.05
CA ASP A 72 -39.41 -9.81 7.45
C ASP A 72 -40.76 -9.16 7.82
N ILE A 73 -40.78 -7.84 8.09
CA ILE A 73 -41.98 -7.10 8.56
C ILE A 73 -42.69 -6.37 7.42
N ALA A 74 -41.95 -5.97 6.38
CA ALA A 74 -42.55 -5.51 5.13
C ALA A 74 -42.57 -6.70 4.15
N PRO A 75 -43.72 -7.15 3.63
CA PRO A 75 -43.72 -7.83 2.35
C PRO A 75 -43.25 -6.79 1.33
N PHE A 76 -41.94 -6.62 1.21
CA PHE A 76 -41.35 -5.92 0.10
C PHE A 76 -41.70 -6.77 -1.10
N ASP A 77 -42.77 -6.33 -1.77
CA ASP A 77 -43.01 -6.62 -3.17
C ASP A 77 -41.63 -6.64 -3.84
N HIS A 78 -41.23 -7.82 -4.33
CA HIS A 78 -39.97 -8.02 -5.01
C HIS A 78 -40.03 -7.27 -6.34
N SER A 79 -40.00 -5.94 -6.30
CA SER A 79 -39.72 -5.10 -7.45
C SER A 79 -38.29 -5.44 -7.84
N SER A 80 -38.20 -6.30 -8.83
CA SER A 80 -36.98 -6.90 -9.35
C SER A 80 -36.12 -5.88 -10.13
N TYR A 81 -36.38 -4.58 -9.95
CA TYR A 81 -35.87 -3.50 -10.77
C TYR A 81 -34.83 -2.62 -10.04
N LEU A 82 -34.88 -2.46 -8.72
CA LEU A 82 -33.91 -1.62 -7.99
C LEU A 82 -32.57 -2.34 -7.74
N LYS A 83 -32.61 -3.62 -7.35
CA LYS A 83 -31.40 -4.40 -7.01
C LYS A 83 -30.44 -4.60 -8.19
N LYS A 84 -30.96 -4.67 -9.43
CA LYS A 84 -30.11 -4.82 -10.61
C LYS A 84 -29.35 -3.54 -10.92
N ALA A 85 -30.00 -2.38 -10.85
CA ALA A 85 -29.33 -1.11 -11.12
C ALA A 85 -28.23 -0.80 -10.10
N GLU A 86 -28.47 -1.07 -8.80
CA GLU A 86 -27.46 -0.88 -7.76
C GLU A 86 -26.29 -1.88 -7.90
N LEU A 87 -26.58 -3.13 -8.27
CA LEU A 87 -25.56 -4.14 -8.55
C LEU A 87 -24.73 -3.79 -9.80
N ASP A 88 -25.40 -3.32 -10.85
CA ASP A 88 -24.76 -2.87 -12.10
C ASP A 88 -23.86 -1.64 -11.84
N VAL A 89 -24.28 -0.72 -10.96
CA VAL A 89 -23.45 0.41 -10.52
C VAL A 89 -22.25 -0.07 -9.70
N SER A 90 -22.42 -0.99 -8.75
CA SER A 90 -21.32 -1.55 -7.97
C SER A 90 -20.31 -2.31 -8.84
N HIS A 91 -20.78 -3.06 -9.83
CA HIS A 91 -19.93 -3.71 -10.83
C HIS A 91 -19.17 -2.70 -11.68
N SER A 92 -19.85 -1.67 -12.17
CA SER A 92 -19.23 -0.58 -12.94
C SER A 92 -18.13 0.13 -12.15
N PHE A 93 -18.36 0.42 -10.87
CA PHE A 93 -17.32 0.98 -9.98
C PHE A 93 -16.14 0.03 -9.78
N THR A 94 -16.40 -1.26 -9.65
CA THR A 94 -15.34 -2.27 -9.47
C THR A 94 -14.47 -2.37 -10.72
N GLU A 95 -15.07 -2.35 -11.92
CA GLU A 95 -14.34 -2.34 -13.19
C GLU A 95 -13.45 -1.10 -13.34
N ILE A 96 -13.94 0.07 -12.93
CA ILE A 96 -13.15 1.32 -12.92
C ILE A 96 -11.94 1.20 -11.99
N ILE A 97 -12.15 0.69 -10.76
CA ILE A 97 -11.07 0.49 -9.79
C ILE A 97 -10.02 -0.49 -10.35
N LEU A 98 -10.45 -1.60 -10.94
CA LEU A 98 -9.55 -2.58 -11.55
C LEU A 98 -8.76 -1.97 -12.71
N SER A 99 -9.40 -1.20 -13.59
CA SER A 99 -8.73 -0.48 -14.68
C SER A 99 -7.65 0.47 -14.15
N HIS A 100 -7.92 1.20 -13.06
CA HIS A 100 -6.93 2.09 -12.46
C HIS A 100 -5.78 1.34 -11.78
N LEU A 101 -6.02 0.15 -11.23
CA LEU A 101 -4.95 -0.69 -10.70
C LEU A 101 -4.03 -1.23 -11.81
N ASP A 102 -4.60 -1.58 -12.97
CA ASP A 102 -3.83 -2.00 -14.15
C ASP A 102 -2.99 -0.83 -14.72
N ASP A 103 -3.54 0.38 -14.76
CA ASP A 103 -2.80 1.59 -15.16
C ASP A 103 -1.60 1.83 -14.23
N LEU A 104 -1.81 1.71 -12.90
CA LEU A 104 -0.74 1.86 -11.91
C LEU A 104 0.32 0.77 -12.04
N ASN A 105 -0.09 -0.47 -12.27
CA ASN A 105 0.85 -1.57 -12.49
C ASN A 105 1.70 -1.33 -13.75
N THR A 106 1.08 -0.84 -14.83
CA THR A 106 1.77 -0.47 -16.07
C THR A 106 2.81 0.65 -15.85
N ILE A 107 2.49 1.64 -15.03
CA ILE A 107 3.43 2.72 -14.67
C ILE A 107 4.62 2.15 -13.90
N ILE A 108 4.37 1.26 -12.92
CA ILE A 108 5.42 0.62 -12.12
C ILE A 108 6.33 -0.22 -13.02
N GLU A 109 5.78 -1.06 -13.89
CA GLU A 109 6.53 -1.90 -14.82
C GLU A 109 7.40 -1.05 -15.76
N ASN A 110 6.85 0.02 -16.33
CA ASN A 110 7.62 0.94 -17.17
C ASN A 110 8.76 1.62 -16.40
N HIS A 111 8.52 2.02 -15.16
CA HIS A 111 9.54 2.67 -14.33
C HIS A 111 10.65 1.69 -13.95
N GLN A 112 10.31 0.43 -13.65
CA GLN A 112 11.29 -0.63 -13.40
C GLN A 112 12.12 -0.96 -14.65
N LEU A 113 11.47 -1.03 -15.82
CA LEU A 113 12.15 -1.25 -17.10
C LEU A 113 13.13 -0.11 -17.42
N GLN A 114 12.73 1.14 -17.22
CA GLN A 114 13.61 2.30 -17.39
C GLN A 114 14.80 2.26 -16.43
N GLN A 115 14.61 1.88 -15.17
CA GLN A 115 15.72 1.73 -14.23
C GLN A 115 16.70 0.63 -14.66
N GLN A 116 16.22 -0.54 -15.10
CA GLN A 116 17.09 -1.60 -15.61
C GLN A 116 17.91 -1.15 -16.82
N GLN A 117 17.30 -0.45 -17.77
CA GLN A 117 18.01 0.08 -18.94
C GLN A 117 19.08 1.10 -18.55
N GLN A 118 18.80 1.98 -17.58
CA GLN A 118 19.79 2.94 -17.08
C GLN A 118 20.97 2.27 -16.38
N ILE A 119 20.73 1.20 -15.61
CA ILE A 119 21.79 0.42 -14.96
C ILE A 119 22.68 -0.24 -16.02
N GLN A 120 22.10 -0.92 -17.01
CA GLN A 120 22.88 -1.54 -18.11
C GLN A 120 23.71 -0.52 -18.90
N GLN A 121 23.15 0.67 -19.19
CA GLN A 121 23.90 1.72 -19.89
C GLN A 121 25.06 2.28 -19.06
N LYS A 122 24.90 2.41 -17.74
CA LYS A 122 26.00 2.83 -16.84
C LYS A 122 27.11 1.79 -16.81
N GLU A 123 26.77 0.51 -16.66
CA GLU A 123 27.77 -0.59 -16.66
C GLU A 123 28.55 -0.67 -17.98
N LEU A 124 27.87 -0.47 -19.12
CA LEU A 124 28.54 -0.44 -20.44
C LEU A 124 29.54 0.71 -20.54
N LYS A 125 29.16 1.92 -20.12
CA LYS A 125 30.05 3.09 -20.11
C LYS A 125 31.24 2.91 -19.18
N GLU A 126 31.04 2.26 -18.03
CA GLU A 126 32.12 2.00 -17.07
C GLU A 126 33.13 0.98 -17.62
N LYS A 127 32.65 -0.10 -18.25
CA LYS A 127 33.51 -1.07 -18.94
C LYS A 127 34.29 -0.46 -20.11
N GLU A 128 33.68 0.43 -20.88
CA GLU A 128 34.39 1.17 -21.95
C GLU A 128 35.48 2.08 -21.37
N LYS A 129 35.17 2.78 -20.27
CA LYS A 129 36.14 3.65 -19.59
C LYS A 129 37.31 2.85 -19.01
N GLU A 130 37.08 1.67 -18.43
CA GLU A 130 38.14 0.77 -17.97
C GLU A 130 39.01 0.25 -19.12
N LYS A 131 38.40 -0.13 -20.26
CA LYS A 131 39.16 -0.54 -21.45
C LYS A 131 40.04 0.58 -21.98
N LEU A 132 39.52 1.80 -22.05
CA LEU A 132 40.30 2.99 -22.44
C LEU A 132 41.45 3.24 -21.46
N LEU A 133 41.20 3.21 -20.15
CA LEU A 133 42.25 3.40 -19.14
C LEU A 133 43.36 2.34 -19.25
N ASN A 134 43.00 1.08 -19.47
CA ASN A 134 43.95 0.00 -19.66
C ASN A 134 44.73 0.09 -20.99
N GLN A 135 44.18 0.73 -22.02
CA GLN A 135 44.91 1.04 -23.25
C GLN A 135 45.87 2.21 -23.07
N THR A 136 45.46 3.28 -22.37
CA THR A 136 46.32 4.43 -22.09
C THR A 136 47.52 4.04 -21.22
N ASN A 137 47.32 3.17 -20.22
CA ASN A 137 48.39 2.68 -19.36
C ASN A 137 49.43 1.78 -20.07
N GLN A 138 49.18 1.34 -21.32
CA GLN A 138 50.19 0.63 -22.13
C GLN A 138 51.08 1.57 -22.96
N ILE A 139 50.71 2.86 -23.08
CA ILE A 139 51.44 3.85 -23.89
C ILE A 139 52.50 4.58 -23.04
N ASP A 140 52.32 4.65 -21.71
CA ASP A 140 53.22 5.36 -20.78
C ASP A 140 54.28 4.45 -20.12
N ASN A 141 54.73 3.39 -20.80
CA ASN A 141 55.94 2.67 -20.37
C ASN A 141 57.12 3.16 -21.24
N PRO A 142 57.91 4.16 -20.79
CA PRO A 142 59.09 4.58 -21.52
C PRO A 142 60.09 3.42 -21.50
N THR A 143 60.26 2.75 -22.63
CA THR A 143 61.40 1.86 -22.82
C THR A 143 62.64 2.70 -22.65
N SER A 144 63.28 2.53 -21.49
CA SER A 144 64.51 3.20 -21.12
C SER A 144 65.59 2.80 -22.11
N ILE A 145 66.25 3.83 -22.64
CA ILE A 145 67.52 3.74 -23.36
C ILE A 145 68.48 2.88 -22.54
N ASN A 146 68.93 1.76 -23.09
CA ASN A 146 70.18 1.14 -22.67
C ASN A 146 71.11 1.02 -23.88
N THR A 147 72.08 1.92 -23.86
CA THR A 147 73.32 1.93 -24.62
C THR A 147 74.10 0.64 -24.32
N GLU A 148 74.37 -0.18 -25.33
CA GLU A 148 75.51 -1.09 -25.31
C GLU A 148 76.48 -0.67 -26.41
N MET A 149 77.61 -0.11 -25.97
CA MET A 149 78.84 -0.05 -26.73
C MET A 149 79.23 -1.48 -27.10
N ASN A 150 79.39 -1.76 -28.38
CA ASN A 150 80.20 -2.89 -28.81
C ASN A 150 81.54 -2.33 -29.30
N VAL A 151 82.57 -2.61 -28.50
CA VAL A 151 83.96 -2.56 -28.91
C VAL A 151 84.21 -3.85 -29.67
N ASP A 152 84.46 -3.75 -30.97
CA ASP A 152 85.56 -4.42 -31.71
C ASP A 152 85.54 -4.00 -33.19
#